data_AF-A0A5R9LNF9-F1
#
_entry.id   AF-A0A5R9LNF9-F1
#
_cell.length_a   1.000
_cell.length_b   1.000
_cell.length_c   1.000
_cell.angle_alpha   90.00
_cell.angle_beta   90.00
_cell.angle_gamma   90.00
#
_symmetry.space_group_name_H-M   'P 1'
#
loop_
_entity.id
_entity.type
_entity.pdbx_description
1 polymer ?
#
loop_
_entity_poly.entity_id
_entity_poly.type
_entity_poly.pdbx_seq_one_letter_code
_entity_poly.pdbx_strand_id
1 'polypeptide(L)'
;MGKLTEEQRQPRARARARSEALQAEEDDRRREEKRAQWVREGMYLSRQELKAGQPCRGCGEPILDGLGERPPLLRLTPEERAEHDAAEARYKERHGDCRAMRWTMSGSRTQHCGYCCPPPPLGEEQAKAIAEILFSHKTDRRDLDDWDLTLTCDHTVCHTQHRDHQRYSTAVVNCPTCQTRRGVVEAVHIGPTEDLLGEVQRERLAAELRAAEAKGERQRKAAAKTEQRIAEITKELSGTGGRSGD
;
A
#
# COMPACT_ATOMS: atom_id res chain seq x y z
N MET A 1 -24.41 7.31 22.69
CA MET A 1 -23.69 7.59 21.42
C MET A 1 -24.42 6.89 20.29
N GLY A 2 -25.04 7.63 19.37
CA GLY A 2 -25.82 7.04 18.27
C GLY A 2 -24.93 6.29 17.27
N LYS A 3 -25.37 5.10 16.83
CA LYS A 3 -24.66 4.34 15.79
C LYS A 3 -24.74 5.11 14.47
N LEU A 4 -23.59 5.42 13.87
CA LEU A 4 -23.51 6.04 12.54
C LEU A 4 -24.24 5.19 11.51
N THR A 5 -24.98 5.83 10.61
CA THR A 5 -25.64 5.17 9.47
C THR A 5 -24.60 4.69 8.45
N GLU A 6 -24.95 3.72 7.61
CA GLU A 6 -24.06 3.18 6.58
C GLU A 6 -23.59 4.28 5.60
N GLU A 7 -24.50 5.20 5.25
CA GLU A 7 -24.22 6.38 4.42
C GLU A 7 -23.19 7.34 5.04
N GLN A 8 -23.03 7.34 6.36
CA GLN A 8 -21.99 8.13 7.05
C GLN A 8 -20.69 7.36 7.26
N ARG A 9 -20.74 6.02 7.25
CA ARG A 9 -19.56 5.16 7.44
C ARG A 9 -18.71 5.08 6.18
N GLN A 10 -19.33 4.95 5.01
CA GLN A 10 -18.61 4.80 3.74
C GLN A 10 -17.72 6.01 3.40
N PRO A 11 -18.17 7.27 3.51
CA PRO A 11 -17.30 8.44 3.28
C PRO A 11 -16.13 8.49 4.25
N ARG A 12 -16.35 8.14 5.53
CA ARG A 12 -15.29 8.12 6.55
C ARG A 12 -14.27 7.00 6.30
N ALA A 13 -14.73 5.83 5.84
CA ALA A 13 -13.84 4.73 5.46
C ALA A 13 -12.97 5.14 4.26
N ARG A 14 -13.56 5.72 3.22
CA ARG A 14 -12.83 6.24 2.05
C ARG A 14 -11.84 7.34 2.40
N ALA A 15 -12.22 8.28 3.27
CA ALA A 15 -11.32 9.33 3.73
C ALA A 15 -10.12 8.76 4.50
N ARG A 16 -10.34 7.75 5.36
CA ARG A 16 -9.25 7.05 6.06
C ARG A 16 -8.34 6.31 5.08
N ALA A 17 -8.90 5.52 4.16
CA ALA A 17 -8.13 4.81 3.15
C ALA A 17 -7.28 5.76 2.30
N ARG A 18 -7.83 6.91 1.89
CA ARG A 18 -7.07 7.92 1.15
C ARG A 18 -5.95 8.55 2.00
N SER A 19 -6.20 8.83 3.27
CA SER A 19 -5.16 9.33 4.19
C SER A 19 -4.04 8.32 4.41
N GLU A 20 -4.37 7.04 4.56
CA GLU A 20 -3.39 5.95 4.70
C GLU A 20 -2.58 5.77 3.42
N ALA A 21 -3.22 5.83 2.25
CA ALA A 21 -2.55 5.77 0.95
C ALA A 21 -1.57 6.94 0.74
N LEU A 22 -1.96 8.17 1.12
CA LEU A 22 -1.07 9.34 1.06
C LEU A 22 0.11 9.20 2.03
N GLN A 23 -0.11 8.67 3.23
CA GLN A 23 0.98 8.40 4.17
C GLN A 23 1.94 7.33 3.62
N ALA A 24 1.41 6.28 2.97
CA ALA A 24 2.21 5.25 2.35
C ALA A 24 3.06 5.80 1.19
N GLU A 25 2.52 6.71 0.37
CA GLU A 25 3.29 7.43 -0.66
C GLU A 25 4.45 8.21 -0.06
N GLU A 26 4.20 8.96 1.01
CA GLU A 26 5.23 9.76 1.68
C GLU A 26 6.34 8.86 2.24
N ASP A 27 5.97 7.76 2.90
CA ASP A 27 6.91 6.79 3.45
C ASP A 27 7.73 6.10 2.35
N ASP A 28 7.11 5.80 1.21
CA ASP A 28 7.77 5.20 0.05
C ASP A 28 8.75 6.19 -0.61
N ARG A 29 8.35 7.45 -0.84
CA ARG A 29 9.24 8.51 -1.34
C ARG A 29 10.43 8.71 -0.41
N ARG A 30 10.19 8.83 0.90
CA ARG A 30 11.24 8.97 1.91
C ARG A 30 12.25 7.82 1.82
N ARG A 31 11.78 6.59 1.63
CA ARG A 31 12.64 5.40 1.49
C ARG A 31 13.43 5.41 0.18
N GLU A 32 12.84 5.83 -0.92
CA GLU A 32 13.53 5.96 -2.20
C GLU A 32 14.65 7.00 -2.15
N GLU A 33 14.35 8.20 -1.62
CA GLU A 33 15.33 9.25 -1.39
C GLU A 33 16.49 8.76 -0.52
N LYS A 34 16.16 8.00 0.54
CA LYS A 34 17.17 7.43 1.44
C LYS A 34 18.03 6.38 0.75
N ARG A 35 17.45 5.48 -0.06
CA ARG A 35 18.21 4.51 -0.87
C ARG A 35 19.13 5.22 -1.87
N ALA A 36 18.64 6.26 -2.53
CA ALA A 36 19.45 7.06 -3.43
C ALA A 36 20.59 7.77 -2.69
N GLN A 37 20.34 8.28 -1.49
CA GLN A 37 21.38 8.85 -0.63
C GLN A 37 22.46 7.81 -0.30
N TRP A 38 22.07 6.59 0.10
CA TRP A 38 23.03 5.53 0.39
C TRP A 38 23.95 5.21 -0.79
N VAL A 39 23.42 5.20 -2.01
CA VAL A 39 24.23 5.00 -3.22
C VAL A 39 25.19 6.16 -3.42
N ARG A 40 24.71 7.41 -3.36
CA ARG A 40 25.55 8.60 -3.55
C ARG A 40 26.68 8.73 -2.53
N GLU A 41 26.41 8.37 -1.27
CA GLU A 41 27.36 8.45 -0.16
C GLU A 41 28.22 7.17 -0.03
N GLY A 42 28.01 6.18 -0.90
CA GLY A 42 28.73 4.91 -0.83
C GLY A 42 28.52 4.18 0.49
N MET A 43 27.31 4.20 1.03
CA MET A 43 27.02 3.65 2.37
C MET A 43 27.02 2.11 2.41
N TYR A 44 26.89 1.45 1.26
CA TYR A 44 26.96 0.00 1.15
C TYR A 44 28.41 -0.49 1.34
N LEU A 45 28.59 -1.44 2.27
CA LEU A 45 29.85 -2.16 2.36
C LEU A 45 29.95 -3.18 1.23
N SER A 46 31.12 -3.28 0.61
CA SER A 46 31.45 -4.40 -0.26
C SER A 46 31.52 -5.71 0.53
N ARG A 47 31.45 -6.84 -0.16
CA ARG A 47 31.61 -8.16 0.48
C ARG A 47 32.98 -8.34 1.12
N GLN A 48 34.03 -7.74 0.56
CA GLN A 48 35.38 -7.79 1.12
C GLN A 48 35.45 -6.99 2.43
N GLU A 49 34.89 -5.77 2.45
CA GLU A 49 34.83 -4.94 3.66
C GLU A 49 33.98 -5.59 4.76
N LEU A 50 32.85 -6.20 4.40
CA LEU A 50 32.02 -6.96 5.34
C LEU A 50 32.81 -8.13 5.96
N LYS A 51 33.52 -8.92 5.14
CA LYS A 51 34.35 -10.04 5.62
C LYS A 51 35.52 -9.56 6.47
N ALA A 52 36.07 -8.38 6.17
CA ALA A 52 37.10 -7.74 6.96
C ALA A 52 36.59 -7.17 8.30
N GLY A 53 35.28 -7.29 8.58
CA GLY A 53 34.68 -6.81 9.83
C GLY A 53 34.52 -5.30 9.89
N GLN A 54 34.48 -4.61 8.74
CA GLN A 54 34.24 -3.16 8.72
C GLN A 54 32.89 -2.84 9.37
N PRO A 55 32.81 -1.81 10.23
CA PRO A 55 31.57 -1.43 10.89
C PRO A 55 30.57 -0.88 9.88
N CYS A 56 29.29 -0.93 10.26
CA CYS A 56 28.22 -0.33 9.48
C CYS A 56 28.44 1.18 9.32
N ARG A 57 28.44 1.68 8.08
CA ARG A 57 28.59 3.13 7.80
C ARG A 57 27.42 3.97 8.31
N GLY A 58 26.26 3.35 8.55
CA GLY A 58 25.06 4.03 9.05
C GLY A 58 25.06 4.29 10.56
N CYS A 59 25.53 3.34 11.37
CA CYS A 59 25.45 3.43 12.82
C CYS A 59 26.79 3.23 13.56
N GLY A 60 27.85 2.85 12.85
CA GLY A 60 29.17 2.55 13.42
C GLY A 60 29.26 1.20 14.14
N GLU A 61 28.15 0.48 14.31
CA GLU A 61 28.13 -0.82 14.99
C GLU A 61 28.67 -1.94 14.08
N PRO A 62 29.29 -2.99 14.63
CA PRO A 62 29.70 -4.15 13.85
C PRO A 62 28.50 -4.82 13.18
N ILE A 63 28.65 -5.25 11.93
CA ILE A 63 27.63 -6.07 11.27
C ILE A 63 27.74 -7.53 11.73
N LEU A 64 28.98 -8.02 11.89
CA LEU A 64 29.30 -9.32 12.44
C LEU A 64 30.02 -9.10 13.77
N ASP A 65 29.31 -9.28 14.89
CA ASP A 65 29.86 -9.03 16.23
C ASP A 65 30.62 -10.25 16.81
N GLY A 66 30.50 -11.42 16.18
CA GLY A 66 31.15 -12.66 16.63
C GLY A 66 30.54 -13.24 17.92
N LEU A 67 29.41 -12.71 18.40
CA LEU A 67 28.76 -13.14 19.64
C LEU A 67 27.77 -14.31 19.42
N GLY A 68 27.62 -14.75 18.18
CA GLY A 68 26.71 -15.83 17.80
C GLY A 68 25.25 -15.41 17.83
N GLU A 69 24.36 -16.38 17.57
CA GLU A 69 22.93 -16.10 17.57
C GLU A 69 22.41 -15.84 18.99
N ARG A 70 21.50 -14.88 19.11
CA ARG A 70 20.82 -14.60 20.37
C ARG A 70 19.83 -15.74 20.68
N PRO A 71 19.81 -16.30 21.90
CA PRO A 71 18.82 -17.29 22.29
C PRO A 71 17.38 -16.72 22.17
N PRO A 72 16.36 -17.57 21.96
CA PRO A 72 14.97 -17.13 21.96
C PRO A 72 14.62 -16.40 23.27
N LEU A 73 13.78 -15.36 23.21
CA LEU A 73 13.42 -14.52 24.37
C LEU A 73 12.93 -15.31 25.60
N LEU A 74 12.31 -16.47 25.39
CA LEU A 74 11.81 -17.35 26.45
C LEU A 74 12.91 -18.11 27.19
N ARG A 75 14.12 -18.21 26.61
CA ARG A 75 15.27 -18.96 27.15
C ARG A 75 16.39 -18.05 27.67
N LEU A 76 16.19 -16.73 27.63
CA LEU A 76 17.18 -15.79 28.17
C LEU A 76 17.23 -15.88 29.69
N THR A 77 18.44 -15.88 30.23
CA THR A 77 18.64 -15.67 31.68
C THR A 77 18.18 -14.25 32.07
N PRO A 78 17.98 -13.98 33.37
CA PRO A 78 17.68 -12.62 33.84
C PRO A 78 18.71 -11.58 33.38
N GLU A 79 20.00 -11.92 33.38
CA GLU A 79 21.09 -11.05 32.94
C GLU A 79 21.02 -10.77 31.44
N GLU A 80 20.86 -11.82 30.61
CA GLU A 80 20.73 -11.68 29.16
C GLU A 80 19.48 -10.91 28.76
N ARG A 81 18.40 -11.02 29.55
CA ARG A 81 17.17 -10.25 29.36
C ARG A 81 17.40 -8.77 29.68
N ALA A 82 18.10 -8.45 30.77
CA ALA A 82 18.43 -7.07 31.10
C ALA A 82 19.31 -6.43 30.01
N GLU A 83 20.29 -7.17 29.48
CA GLU A 83 21.11 -6.71 28.34
C GLU A 83 20.28 -6.50 27.07
N HIS A 84 19.37 -7.44 26.77
CA HIS A 84 18.44 -7.34 25.65
C HIS A 84 17.60 -6.06 25.75
N ASP A 85 16.98 -5.82 26.91
CA ASP A 85 16.06 -4.71 27.11
C ASP A 85 16.80 -3.36 27.11
N ALA A 86 18.03 -3.31 27.63
CA ALA A 86 18.89 -2.14 27.51
C ALA A 86 19.26 -1.85 26.04
N ALA A 87 19.57 -2.88 25.24
CA ALA A 87 19.83 -2.72 23.82
C ALA A 87 18.58 -2.27 23.03
N GLU A 88 17.43 -2.84 23.37
CA GLU A 88 16.12 -2.48 22.81
C GLU A 88 15.76 -1.01 23.10
N ALA A 89 16.01 -0.55 24.33
CA ALA A 89 15.80 0.84 24.75
C ALA A 89 16.70 1.80 23.96
N ARG A 90 18.01 1.52 23.87
CA ARG A 90 18.95 2.32 23.06
C ARG A 90 18.57 2.35 21.59
N TYR A 91 18.08 1.23 21.04
CA TYR A 91 17.60 1.21 19.66
C TYR A 91 16.38 2.12 19.48
N LYS A 92 15.39 2.03 20.38
CA LYS A 92 14.17 2.85 20.31
C LYS A 92 14.46 4.34 20.47
N GLU A 93 15.39 4.70 21.36
CA GLU A 93 15.82 6.08 21.55
C GLU A 93 16.45 6.66 20.27
N ARG A 94 17.34 5.90 19.61
CA ARG A 94 18.01 6.35 18.37
C ARG A 94 17.13 6.28 17.12
N HIS A 95 16.16 5.37 17.07
CA HIS A 95 15.46 5.01 15.83
C HIS A 95 13.92 5.08 15.92
N GLY A 96 13.37 5.70 16.97
CA GLY A 96 11.91 5.83 17.15
C GLY A 96 11.21 6.46 15.94
N ASP A 97 11.84 7.46 15.33
CA ASP A 97 11.28 8.19 14.18
C ASP A 97 11.59 7.54 12.82
N CYS A 98 12.47 6.54 12.77
CA CYS A 98 12.89 5.94 11.50
C CYS A 98 11.76 5.15 10.81
N ARG A 99 10.80 4.61 11.59
CA ARG A 99 9.63 3.84 11.13
C ARG A 99 9.99 2.77 10.07
N ALA A 100 11.10 2.08 10.30
CA ALA A 100 11.62 1.06 9.39
C ALA A 100 11.83 -0.26 10.12
N MET A 101 11.96 -1.32 9.32
CA MET A 101 12.29 -2.64 9.82
C MET A 101 13.67 -2.66 10.49
N ARG A 102 13.89 -3.70 11.28
CA ARG A 102 15.21 -4.05 11.81
C ARG A 102 15.78 -5.20 11.03
N TRP A 103 17.08 -5.21 10.84
CA TRP A 103 17.78 -6.35 10.28
C TRP A 103 19.00 -6.70 11.14
N THR A 104 19.37 -7.97 11.09
CA THR A 104 20.59 -8.53 11.69
C THR A 104 21.16 -9.56 10.72
N MET A 105 22.44 -9.86 10.86
CA MET A 105 23.07 -10.98 10.16
C MET A 105 22.98 -12.24 11.03
N SER A 106 22.82 -13.40 10.40
CA SER A 106 22.92 -14.68 11.14
C SER A 106 24.29 -14.77 11.83
N GLY A 107 24.29 -15.26 13.07
CA GLY A 107 25.46 -15.28 13.94
C GLY A 107 25.84 -13.93 14.57
N SER A 108 25.02 -12.88 14.39
CA SER A 108 25.22 -11.55 15.00
C SER A 108 24.05 -11.17 15.92
N ARG A 109 24.36 -10.52 17.04
CA ARG A 109 23.36 -9.98 17.99
C ARG A 109 23.09 -8.49 17.74
N THR A 110 23.93 -7.81 16.96
CA THR A 110 23.76 -6.39 16.63
C THR A 110 22.55 -6.14 15.73
N GLN A 111 21.66 -5.25 16.15
CA GLN A 111 20.50 -4.83 15.37
C GLN A 111 20.79 -3.55 14.58
N HIS A 112 20.46 -3.56 13.30
CA HIS A 112 20.63 -2.44 12.39
C HIS A 112 19.27 -1.90 11.95
N CYS A 113 19.18 -0.58 11.82
CA CYS A 113 17.96 0.08 11.35
C CYS A 113 17.87 0.03 9.82
N GLY A 114 16.77 -0.49 9.28
CA GLY A 114 16.53 -0.56 7.83
C GLY A 114 16.35 0.79 7.13
N TYR A 115 16.38 1.92 7.85
CA TYR A 115 16.38 3.27 7.28
C TYR A 115 17.75 3.95 7.36
N CYS A 116 18.54 3.72 8.42
CA CYS A 116 19.86 4.34 8.56
C CYS A 116 20.96 3.46 7.97
N CYS A 117 20.84 2.15 8.14
CA CYS A 117 21.87 1.16 7.85
C CYS A 117 21.48 0.37 6.59
N PRO A 118 22.16 0.59 5.45
CA PRO A 118 21.90 -0.24 4.27
C PRO A 118 22.34 -1.69 4.56
N PRO A 119 21.49 -2.68 4.23
CA PRO A 119 21.90 -4.08 4.32
C PRO A 119 23.05 -4.32 3.31
N PRO A 120 24.04 -5.16 3.65
CA PRO A 120 25.12 -5.48 2.74
C PRO A 120 24.56 -6.18 1.48
N PRO A 121 25.21 -6.00 0.31
CA PRO A 121 24.79 -6.66 -0.91
C PRO A 121 24.90 -8.19 -0.76
N LEU A 122 24.00 -8.91 -1.44
CA LEU A 122 24.06 -10.36 -1.55
C LEU A 122 25.38 -10.77 -2.23
N GLY A 123 25.94 -11.92 -1.84
CA GLY A 123 27.03 -12.52 -2.61
C GLY A 123 26.54 -12.98 -3.98
N GLU A 124 27.40 -12.99 -4.99
CA GLU A 124 27.03 -13.38 -6.36
C GLU A 124 26.40 -14.77 -6.44
N GLU A 125 27.00 -15.77 -5.78
CA GLU A 125 26.44 -17.12 -5.69
C GLU A 125 25.07 -17.16 -5.01
N GLN A 126 24.87 -16.34 -3.96
CA GLN A 126 23.58 -16.24 -3.27
C GLN A 126 22.53 -15.57 -4.17
N ALA A 127 22.91 -14.50 -4.86
CA ALA A 127 22.04 -13.81 -5.81
C ALA A 127 21.63 -14.75 -6.95
N LYS A 128 22.57 -15.56 -7.46
CA LYS A 128 22.29 -16.58 -8.48
C LYS A 128 21.36 -17.67 -7.98
N ALA A 129 21.62 -18.25 -6.81
CA ALA A 129 20.76 -19.27 -6.21
C ALA A 129 19.33 -18.74 -5.96
N ILE A 130 19.20 -17.51 -5.48
CA ILE A 130 17.89 -16.86 -5.30
C ILE A 130 17.22 -16.64 -6.66
N ALA A 131 17.95 -16.18 -7.68
CA ALA A 131 17.41 -16.00 -9.02
C ALA A 131 16.92 -17.33 -9.62
N GLU A 132 17.66 -18.42 -9.44
CA GLU A 132 17.23 -19.76 -9.87
C GLU A 132 15.92 -20.16 -9.17
N ILE A 133 15.77 -19.93 -7.87
CA ILE A 133 14.53 -20.24 -7.15
C ILE A 133 13.36 -19.37 -7.65
N LEU A 134 13.56 -18.06 -7.78
CA LEU A 134 12.50 -17.12 -8.11
C LEU A 134 12.07 -17.18 -9.57
N PHE A 135 12.97 -17.55 -10.49
CA PHE A 135 12.71 -17.51 -11.94
C PHE A 135 12.68 -18.89 -12.61
N SER A 136 12.91 -19.99 -11.88
CA SER A 136 12.81 -21.36 -12.45
C SER A 136 11.39 -21.79 -12.77
N HIS A 137 10.39 -21.24 -12.07
CA HIS A 137 8.99 -21.56 -12.28
C HIS A 137 8.32 -20.51 -13.17
N LYS A 138 7.77 -20.96 -14.31
CA LYS A 138 6.86 -20.12 -15.10
C LYS A 138 5.54 -20.04 -14.36
N THR A 139 5.14 -18.83 -13.97
CA THR A 139 3.79 -18.58 -13.47
C THR A 139 2.78 -18.86 -14.57
N ASP A 140 1.88 -19.81 -14.32
CA ASP A 140 0.77 -20.08 -15.23
C ASP A 140 -0.25 -18.94 -15.12
N ARG A 141 -0.65 -18.38 -16.26
CA ARG A 141 -1.63 -17.28 -16.29
C ARG A 141 -3.00 -17.71 -15.74
N ARG A 142 -3.30 -19.02 -15.75
CA ARG A 142 -4.53 -19.60 -15.18
C ARG A 142 -4.58 -19.52 -13.65
N ASP A 143 -3.44 -19.36 -13.00
CA ASP A 143 -3.32 -19.22 -11.55
C ASP A 143 -3.30 -17.75 -11.10
N LEU A 144 -3.53 -16.83 -12.04
CA LEU A 144 -3.52 -15.40 -11.79
C LEU A 144 -4.93 -14.83 -11.81
N ASP A 145 -5.13 -13.85 -10.93
CA ASP A 145 -6.31 -13.02 -10.87
C ASP A 145 -5.93 -11.54 -11.05
N ASP A 146 -6.83 -10.79 -11.68
CA ASP A 146 -6.71 -9.35 -11.89
C ASP A 146 -7.40 -8.56 -10.79
N TRP A 147 -6.83 -7.40 -10.49
CA TRP A 147 -7.27 -6.46 -9.47
C TRP A 147 -7.31 -5.04 -10.04
N ASP A 148 -8.44 -4.35 -9.89
CA ASP A 148 -8.52 -2.91 -10.16
C ASP A 148 -8.08 -2.14 -8.92
N LEU A 149 -7.01 -1.36 -9.05
CA LEU A 149 -6.45 -0.55 -7.97
C LEU A 149 -6.76 0.92 -8.23
N THR A 150 -7.57 1.53 -7.36
CA THR A 150 -7.79 2.99 -7.36
C THR A 150 -6.68 3.67 -6.58
N LEU A 151 -5.99 4.60 -7.22
CA LEU A 151 -4.82 5.30 -6.66
C LEU A 151 -5.20 6.66 -6.06
N THR A 152 -4.31 7.28 -5.28
CA THR A 152 -4.55 8.63 -4.70
C THR A 152 -4.77 9.73 -5.74
N CYS A 153 -4.28 9.52 -6.97
CA CYS A 153 -4.48 10.39 -8.11
C CYS A 153 -5.79 10.08 -8.87
N ASP A 154 -6.65 9.26 -8.28
CA ASP A 154 -7.96 8.83 -8.79
C ASP A 154 -7.91 8.04 -10.13
N HIS A 155 -6.71 7.67 -10.60
CA HIS A 155 -6.54 6.71 -11.70
C HIS A 155 -6.74 5.29 -11.18
N THR A 156 -7.37 4.45 -12.01
CA THR A 156 -7.46 3.01 -11.79
C THR A 156 -6.42 2.29 -12.64
N VAL A 157 -5.69 1.35 -12.04
CA VAL A 157 -4.73 0.49 -12.74
C VAL A 157 -5.09 -0.97 -12.51
N CYS A 158 -4.99 -1.79 -13.55
CA CYS A 158 -5.12 -3.23 -13.41
C CYS A 158 -3.78 -3.82 -12.94
N HIS A 159 -3.82 -4.67 -11.92
CA HIS A 159 -2.67 -5.40 -11.43
C HIS A 159 -3.00 -6.89 -11.30
N THR A 160 -2.09 -7.72 -11.75
CA THR A 160 -2.24 -9.18 -11.70
C THR A 160 -1.52 -9.75 -10.46
N GLN A 161 -2.16 -10.67 -9.75
CA GLN A 161 -1.61 -11.35 -8.57
C GLN A 161 -2.03 -12.82 -8.58
N HIS A 162 -1.22 -13.71 -7.99
CA HIS A 162 -1.59 -15.12 -7.85
C HIS A 162 -2.88 -15.29 -7.05
N ARG A 163 -3.76 -16.19 -7.49
CA ARG A 163 -5.11 -16.42 -6.93
C ARG A 163 -5.11 -16.77 -5.44
N ASP A 164 -4.04 -17.41 -4.96
CA ASP A 164 -3.88 -17.74 -3.53
C ASP A 164 -3.86 -16.49 -2.62
N HIS A 165 -3.63 -15.30 -3.18
CA HIS A 165 -3.74 -14.05 -2.45
C HIS A 165 -5.19 -13.56 -2.42
N GLN A 166 -5.88 -13.80 -1.29
CA GLN A 166 -7.24 -13.30 -1.05
C GLN A 166 -7.34 -11.77 -0.90
N ARG A 167 -6.21 -11.06 -0.84
CA ARG A 167 -6.16 -9.60 -0.72
C ARG A 167 -4.92 -9.03 -1.39
N TYR A 168 -5.08 -7.85 -1.99
CA TYR A 168 -3.96 -7.06 -2.46
C TYR A 168 -3.24 -6.38 -1.28
N SER A 169 -1.91 -6.57 -1.17
CA SER A 169 -1.12 -6.11 -0.01
C SER A 169 -0.17 -4.96 -0.32
N THR A 170 0.08 -4.65 -1.59
CA THR A 170 1.02 -3.59 -1.98
C THR A 170 0.37 -2.22 -1.78
N ALA A 171 0.97 -1.39 -0.93
CA ALA A 171 0.40 -0.09 -0.58
C ALA A 171 0.71 1.01 -1.61
N VAL A 172 1.77 0.88 -2.41
CA VAL A 172 2.23 1.90 -3.38
C VAL A 172 2.66 1.23 -4.68
N VAL A 173 2.12 1.71 -5.80
CA VAL A 173 2.38 1.18 -7.16
C VAL A 173 2.70 2.31 -8.13
N ASN A 174 3.29 1.98 -9.29
CA ASN A 174 3.51 2.96 -10.35
C ASN A 174 2.19 3.26 -11.06
N CYS A 175 1.83 4.55 -11.15
CA CYS A 175 0.73 4.99 -12.00
C CYS A 175 1.26 5.23 -13.43
N PRO A 176 0.82 4.49 -14.45
CA PRO A 176 1.29 4.66 -15.82
C PRO A 176 0.87 6.02 -16.42
N THR A 177 -0.27 6.57 -15.98
CA THR A 177 -0.77 7.86 -16.45
C THR A 177 0.03 9.03 -15.88
N CYS A 178 0.35 8.99 -14.58
CA CYS A 178 1.11 10.06 -13.92
C CYS A 178 2.64 9.84 -13.97
N GLN A 179 3.10 8.65 -14.34
CA GLN A 179 4.51 8.24 -14.33
C GLN A 179 5.20 8.44 -12.97
N THR A 180 4.45 8.24 -11.88
CA THR A 180 4.95 8.37 -10.50
C THR A 180 4.36 7.28 -9.62
N ARG A 181 5.03 7.02 -8.50
CA ARG A 181 4.54 6.12 -7.45
C ARG A 181 3.35 6.75 -6.74
N ARG A 182 2.29 5.96 -6.59
CA ARG A 182 1.01 6.35 -5.99
C ARG A 182 0.50 5.26 -5.05
N GLY A 183 -0.11 5.68 -3.96
CA GLY A 183 -0.70 4.87 -2.92
C GLY A 183 -2.02 4.29 -3.41
N VAL A 184 -2.28 3.05 -3.00
CA VAL A 184 -3.50 2.31 -3.30
C VAL A 184 -4.56 2.70 -2.28
N VAL A 185 -5.63 3.34 -2.74
CA VAL A 185 -6.77 3.75 -1.91
C VAL A 185 -7.78 2.61 -1.80
N GLU A 186 -8.00 1.88 -2.89
CA GLU A 186 -8.95 0.78 -2.95
C GLU A 186 -8.42 -0.29 -3.91
N ALA A 187 -8.62 -1.55 -3.57
CA ALA A 187 -8.28 -2.69 -4.40
C ALA A 187 -9.52 -3.57 -4.55
N VAL A 188 -9.98 -3.73 -5.78
CA VAL A 188 -11.16 -4.51 -6.14
C VAL A 188 -10.70 -5.75 -6.90
N HIS A 189 -11.00 -6.92 -6.36
CA HIS A 189 -10.75 -8.19 -7.04
C HIS A 189 -11.71 -8.31 -8.24
N ILE A 190 -11.16 -8.58 -9.41
CA ILE A 190 -11.94 -8.72 -10.65
C ILE A 190 -12.22 -10.20 -10.92
N GLY A 191 -11.23 -11.07 -10.72
CA GLY A 191 -11.33 -12.50 -11.02
C GLY A 191 -10.15 -12.99 -11.85
N PRO A 192 -10.22 -14.20 -12.43
CA PRO A 192 -9.13 -14.77 -13.23
C PRO A 192 -8.66 -13.86 -14.37
N THR A 193 -7.33 -13.73 -14.52
CA THR A 193 -6.71 -12.99 -15.64
C THR A 193 -7.04 -13.62 -16.99
N GLU A 194 -7.17 -14.95 -17.04
CA GLU A 194 -7.65 -15.67 -18.22
C GLU A 194 -9.13 -16.05 -18.07
N ASP A 195 -10.02 -15.12 -18.41
CA ASP A 195 -11.46 -15.35 -18.50
C ASP A 195 -11.83 -16.00 -19.85
N LEU A 196 -11.35 -17.23 -20.07
CA LEU A 196 -11.52 -17.94 -21.36
C LEU A 196 -13.00 -18.12 -21.76
N LEU A 197 -13.89 -18.23 -20.78
CA LEU A 197 -15.33 -18.38 -20.99
C LEU A 197 -16.06 -17.04 -21.03
N GLY A 198 -15.40 -15.92 -20.73
CA GLY A 198 -15.98 -14.59 -20.68
C GLY A 198 -17.01 -14.41 -19.55
N GLU A 199 -16.97 -15.24 -18.51
CA GLU A 199 -17.96 -15.24 -17.43
C GLU A 199 -17.83 -14.01 -16.54
N VAL A 200 -16.60 -13.70 -16.13
CA VAL A 200 -16.28 -12.53 -15.30
C VAL A 200 -16.64 -11.26 -16.04
N GLN A 201 -16.24 -11.17 -17.32
CA GLN A 201 -16.54 -10.00 -18.15
C GLN A 201 -18.06 -9.82 -18.35
N ARG A 202 -18.80 -10.91 -18.58
CA ARG A 202 -20.27 -10.84 -18.70
C ARG A 202 -20.93 -10.39 -17.40
N GLU A 203 -20.50 -10.92 -16.26
CA GLU A 203 -21.06 -10.54 -14.96
C GLU A 203 -20.79 -9.06 -14.65
N ARG A 204 -19.56 -8.59 -14.92
CA ARG A 204 -19.17 -7.18 -14.79
C ARG A 204 -20.06 -6.27 -15.64
N LEU A 205 -20.18 -6.57 -16.94
CA LEU A 205 -21.02 -5.78 -17.85
C LEU A 205 -22.48 -5.78 -17.41
N ALA A 206 -22.99 -6.92 -16.94
CA ALA A 206 -24.35 -7.00 -16.39
C ALA A 206 -24.52 -6.16 -15.12
N ALA A 207 -23.52 -6.11 -14.24
CA ALA A 207 -23.53 -5.25 -13.05
C ALA A 207 -23.47 -3.75 -13.41
N GLU A 208 -22.60 -3.38 -14.36
CA GLU A 208 -22.50 -2.01 -14.88
C GLU A 208 -23.82 -1.57 -15.52
N LEU A 209 -24.46 -2.43 -16.31
CA LEU A 209 -25.77 -2.17 -16.90
C LEU A 209 -26.83 -1.92 -15.83
N ARG A 210 -26.95 -2.80 -14.83
CA ARG A 210 -27.90 -2.63 -13.71
C ARG A 210 -27.66 -1.32 -12.96
N ALA A 211 -26.40 -0.96 -12.73
CA ALA A 211 -26.04 0.30 -12.05
C ALA A 211 -26.41 1.53 -12.90
N ALA A 212 -26.16 1.48 -14.20
CA ALA A 212 -26.50 2.55 -15.15
C ALA A 212 -28.03 2.73 -15.26
N GLU A 213 -28.79 1.63 -15.36
CA GLU A 213 -30.26 1.65 -15.37
C GLU A 213 -30.83 2.28 -14.10
N ALA A 214 -30.35 1.86 -12.93
CA ALA A 214 -30.77 2.43 -11.65
C ALA A 214 -30.42 3.92 -11.53
N LYS A 215 -29.25 4.34 -12.06
CA LYS A 215 -28.86 5.76 -12.12
C LYS A 215 -29.78 6.54 -13.05
N GLY A 216 -30.09 6.01 -14.22
CA GLY A 216 -31.03 6.60 -15.17
C GLY A 216 -32.43 6.76 -14.60
N GLU A 217 -32.93 5.76 -13.86
CA GLU A 217 -34.23 5.85 -13.20
C GLU A 217 -34.25 6.94 -12.11
N ARG A 218 -33.19 7.05 -11.30
CA ARG A 218 -33.04 8.14 -10.32
C ARG A 218 -33.06 9.51 -10.99
N GLN A 219 -32.35 9.65 -12.10
CA GLN A 219 -32.33 10.90 -12.88
C GLN A 219 -33.71 11.24 -13.47
N ARG A 220 -34.43 10.26 -14.02
CA ARG A 220 -35.81 10.45 -14.51
C ARG A 220 -36.76 10.90 -13.40
N LYS A 221 -36.70 10.28 -12.23
CA LYS A 221 -37.51 10.67 -11.07
C LYS A 221 -37.17 12.09 -10.59
N ALA A 222 -35.89 12.45 -10.60
CA ALA A 222 -35.45 13.80 -10.25
C ALA A 222 -35.96 14.84 -11.28
N ALA A 223 -35.82 14.56 -12.57
CA ALA A 223 -36.30 15.42 -13.64
C ALA A 223 -37.81 15.67 -13.54
N ALA A 224 -38.61 14.62 -13.34
CA ALA A 224 -40.06 14.74 -13.17
C ALA A 224 -40.44 15.62 -11.95
N LYS A 225 -39.71 15.51 -10.83
CA LYS A 225 -39.91 16.39 -9.67
C LYS A 225 -39.55 17.85 -9.99
N THR A 226 -38.47 18.08 -10.73
CA THR A 226 -38.07 19.41 -11.18
C THR A 226 -39.12 20.02 -12.11
N GLU A 227 -39.67 19.24 -13.05
CA GLU A 227 -40.75 19.67 -13.95
C GLU A 227 -42.03 20.05 -13.18
N GLN A 228 -42.44 19.23 -12.21
CA GLN A 228 -43.55 19.57 -11.32
C GLN A 228 -43.32 20.90 -10.59
N ARG A 229 -42.10 21.12 -10.09
CA ARG A 229 -41.76 22.38 -9.41
C ARG A 229 -41.79 23.57 -10.36
N ILE A 230 -41.33 23.42 -11.61
CA ILE A 230 -41.42 24.45 -12.64
C ILE A 230 -42.89 24.77 -12.93
N ALA A 231 -43.75 23.75 -13.05
CA ALA A 231 -45.17 23.94 -13.30
C ALA A 231 -45.87 24.67 -12.14
N GLU A 232 -45.55 24.33 -10.89
CA GLU A 232 -46.02 25.05 -9.69
C GLU A 232 -45.62 26.52 -9.71
N ILE A 233 -44.32 26.81 -9.92
CA ILE A 233 -43.81 28.18 -9.98
C ILE A 233 -44.45 28.96 -11.14
N THR A 234 -44.63 28.33 -12.30
CA THR A 234 -45.28 28.96 -13.46
C THR A 234 -46.74 29.33 -13.15
N LYS A 235 -47.45 28.47 -12.41
CA LYS A 235 -48.82 28.73 -11.95
C LYS A 235 -48.88 29.87 -10.93
N GLU A 236 -47.93 29.94 -10.01
CA GLU A 236 -47.80 31.05 -9.05
C GLU A 236 -47.54 32.40 -9.75
N LEU A 237 -46.68 32.41 -10.79
CA LEU A 237 -46.36 33.60 -11.58
C LEU A 237 -47.52 34.07 -12.46
N SER A 238 -48.31 33.14 -13.02
CA SER A 238 -49.49 33.47 -13.84
C SER A 238 -50.72 33.85 -13.02
N GLY A 239 -50.84 33.34 -11.78
CA GLY A 239 -51.92 33.69 -10.85
C GLY A 239 -51.77 35.07 -10.19
N THR A 240 -50.58 35.67 -10.24
CA THR A 240 -50.29 37.00 -9.65
C THR A 240 -50.53 38.16 -10.64
N GLY A 241 -50.81 37.89 -11.91
CA GLY A 241 -51.08 38.92 -12.94
C GLY A 241 -52.53 39.41 -13.06
N GLY A 242 -53.48 38.86 -12.29
CA GLY A 242 -54.91 39.18 -12.39
C GLY A 242 -55.43 40.20 -11.38
N ARG A 243 -54.56 40.87 -10.62
CA ARG A 243 -54.96 41.71 -9.47
C ARG A 243 -54.32 43.11 -9.53
N SER A 244 -54.41 43.76 -10.68
CA SER A 244 -54.14 45.20 -10.82
C SER A 244 -54.92 45.74 -12.02
N GLY A 245 -56.06 46.38 -11.75
CA GLY A 245 -56.89 47.02 -12.78
C GLY A 245 -58.30 47.32 -12.29
N ASP A 246 -58.42 48.08 -11.20
CA ASP A 246 -59.55 48.99 -10.93
C ASP A 246 -58.99 50.42 -11.01
#